data_AF-A0A8X6W1P5-F1
#
_entry.id   AF-A0A8X6W1P5-F1
#
_cell.length_a   1.000
_cell.length_b   1.000
_cell.length_c   1.000
_cell.angle_alpha   90.00
_cell.angle_beta   90.00
_cell.angle_gamma   90.00
#
_symmetry.space_group_name_H-M   'P 1'
#
loop_
_entity.id
_entity.type
_entity.pdbx_description
1 polymer ?
#
loop_
_entity_poly.entity_id
_entity_poly.type
_entity_poly.pdbx_seq_one_letter_code
_entity_poly.pdbx_strand_id
1 'polypeptide(L)'
;MSAYEPNSRHLREVLLYCFNMKKSAAEAHRMLSNTYGGDAISERTCREWFQLFKNGDFDVEDQHGGGREKVFEDADLEALLDQDSC
;
A
#
# COMPACT_ATOMS: atom_id res chain seq x y z
N MET A 1 -19.12 3.71 15.26
CA MET A 1 -17.65 3.55 15.37
C MET A 1 -17.11 3.70 13.97
N SER A 2 -16.26 4.70 13.70
CA SER A 2 -15.54 4.73 12.43
C SER A 2 -14.60 3.53 12.38
N ALA A 3 -14.73 2.68 11.36
CA ALA A 3 -13.76 1.63 11.13
C ALA A 3 -12.41 2.27 10.77
N TYR A 4 -11.32 1.74 11.31
CA TYR A 4 -9.99 2.17 10.89
C TYR A 4 -9.72 1.65 9.48
N GLU A 5 -9.44 2.55 8.55
CA GLU A 5 -9.04 2.22 7.19
C GLU A 5 -7.51 2.29 7.09
N PRO A 6 -6.83 1.15 6.88
CA PRO A 6 -5.38 1.15 6.77
C PRO A 6 -4.93 1.75 5.44
N ASN A 7 -3.89 2.59 5.47
CA ASN A 7 -3.22 3.01 4.25
C ASN A 7 -2.23 1.94 3.73
N SER A 8 -1.73 2.11 2.51
CA SER A 8 -0.83 1.14 1.87
C SER A 8 0.49 0.94 2.62
N ARG A 9 1.06 1.99 3.22
CA ARG A 9 2.29 1.89 4.01
C ARG A 9 2.07 1.00 5.23
N HIS A 10 1.01 1.26 5.99
CA HIS A 10 0.64 0.49 7.18
C HIS A 10 0.47 -1.00 6.85
N LEU A 11 -0.17 -1.32 5.71
CA LEU A 11 -0.33 -2.70 5.29
C LEU A 11 1.01 -3.40 4.99
N ARG A 12 1.98 -2.68 4.41
CA ARG A 12 3.34 -3.18 4.15
C ARG A 12 4.14 -3.38 5.45
N GLU A 13 4.01 -2.46 6.40
CA GLU A 13 4.58 -2.61 7.75
C GLU A 13 4.02 -3.85 8.46
N VAL A 14 2.71 -4.09 8.35
CA VAL A 14 2.08 -5.30 8.88
C VAL A 14 2.59 -6.56 8.18
N LEU A 15 2.81 -6.53 6.86
CA LEU A 15 3.42 -7.64 6.12
C LEU A 15 4.86 -7.92 6.61
N LEU A 16 5.66 -6.89 6.85
CA LEU A 16 7.01 -7.02 7.40
C LEU A 16 6.97 -7.63 8.81
N TYR A 17 6.04 -7.19 9.65
CA TYR A 17 5.80 -7.78 10.96
C TYR A 17 5.46 -9.28 10.85
N CYS A 18 4.52 -9.66 9.97
CA CYS A 18 4.17 -11.06 9.72
C CYS A 18 5.38 -11.89 9.22
N PHE A 19 6.21 -11.32 8.33
CA PHE A 19 7.43 -11.95 7.85
C PHE A 19 8.42 -12.22 8.99
N ASN A 20 8.61 -11.25 9.89
CA ASN A 20 9.47 -11.39 11.06
C ASN A 20 8.95 -12.45 12.05
N MET A 21 7.62 -12.61 12.15
CA MET A 21 6.96 -13.70 12.87
C MET A 21 7.07 -15.07 12.20
N LYS A 22 7.81 -15.18 11.08
CA LYS A 22 7.96 -16.42 10.29
C LYS A 22 6.64 -16.96 9.74
N LYS A 23 5.67 -16.08 9.51
CA LYS A 23 4.44 -16.42 8.79
C LYS A 23 4.70 -16.58 7.30
N SER A 24 3.84 -17.31 6.62
CA SER A 24 3.79 -17.35 5.16
C SER A 24 2.98 -16.17 4.60
N ALA A 25 3.19 -15.84 3.32
CA ALA A 25 2.41 -14.79 2.63
C ALA A 25 0.90 -15.08 2.65
N ALA A 26 0.51 -16.36 2.57
CA ALA A 26 -0.88 -16.79 2.64
C ALA A 26 -1.50 -16.59 4.03
N GLU A 27 -0.74 -16.88 5.10
CA GLU A 27 -1.18 -16.58 6.47
C GLU A 27 -1.30 -15.08 6.71
N ALA A 28 -0.33 -14.29 6.25
CA ALA A 28 -0.34 -12.83 6.38
C ALA A 28 -1.55 -12.23 5.64
N HIS A 29 -1.84 -12.70 4.42
CA HIS A 29 -3.04 -12.31 3.68
C HIS A 29 -4.32 -12.62 4.47
N ARG A 30 -4.47 -13.84 5.01
CA ARG A 30 -5.64 -14.21 5.82
C ARG A 30 -5.80 -13.32 7.07
N MET A 31 -4.69 -13.00 7.74
CA MET A 31 -4.70 -12.12 8.90
C MET A 31 -5.16 -10.70 8.53
N LEU A 32 -4.64 -10.15 7.42
CA LEU A 32 -5.04 -8.85 6.90
C LEU A 32 -6.51 -8.82 6.49
N SER A 33 -6.97 -9.81 5.71
CA SER A 33 -8.37 -9.90 5.29
C SER A 33 -9.35 -10.02 6.45
N ASN A 34 -8.98 -10.77 7.50
CA ASN A 34 -9.81 -10.90 8.70
C ASN A 34 -9.84 -9.62 9.55
N THR A 35 -8.78 -8.82 9.51
CA THR A 35 -8.63 -7.61 10.36
C THR A 35 -9.21 -6.38 9.69
N TYR A 36 -8.94 -6.19 8.40
CA TYR A 36 -9.27 -4.98 7.65
C TYR A 36 -10.35 -5.20 6.58
N GLY A 37 -10.81 -6.44 6.36
CA GLY A 37 -11.80 -6.77 5.36
C GLY A 37 -11.22 -7.14 3.99
N GLY A 38 -12.10 -7.32 3.00
CA GLY A 38 -11.77 -7.84 1.67
C GLY A 38 -10.83 -6.98 0.82
N ASP A 39 -10.64 -5.71 1.19
CA ASP A 39 -9.93 -4.71 0.39
C ASP A 39 -8.48 -4.46 0.83
N ALA A 40 -7.96 -5.20 1.82
CA ALA A 40 -6.70 -4.84 2.47
C ALA A 40 -5.48 -4.91 1.55
N ILE A 41 -5.21 -6.05 0.90
CA ILE A 41 -4.12 -6.21 -0.07
C ILE A 41 -4.35 -7.53 -0.81
N SER A 42 -4.03 -7.58 -2.10
CA SER A 42 -4.18 -8.82 -2.87
C SER A 42 -3.16 -9.87 -2.42
N GLU A 43 -3.53 -11.15 -2.50
CA GLU A 43 -2.59 -12.25 -2.21
C GLU A 43 -1.33 -12.20 -3.09
N ARG A 44 -1.45 -11.69 -4.32
CA ARG A 44 -0.31 -11.46 -5.22
C ARG A 44 0.64 -10.43 -4.62
N THR A 45 0.12 -9.30 -4.18
CA THR A 45 0.91 -8.22 -3.56
C THR A 45 1.59 -8.72 -2.29
N CYS A 46 0.91 -9.52 -1.45
CA CYS A 46 1.57 -10.17 -0.31
C CYS A 46 2.80 -10.99 -0.72
N ARG A 47 2.70 -11.78 -1.80
CA ARG A 47 3.81 -12.61 -2.28
C ARG A 47 4.98 -11.79 -2.79
N GLU A 48 4.72 -10.72 -3.53
CA GLU A 48 5.75 -9.81 -4.06
C GLU A 48 6.53 -9.15 -2.91
N TRP A 49 5.85 -8.60 -1.89
CA TRP A 49 6.49 -8.05 -0.70
C TRP A 49 7.31 -9.10 0.07
N PHE A 50 6.78 -10.30 0.24
CA PHE A 50 7.52 -11.38 0.88
C PHE A 50 8.76 -11.82 0.10
N GLN A 51 8.80 -11.64 -1.21
CA GLN A 51 10.00 -11.87 -2.01
C GLN A 51 11.06 -10.78 -1.76
N LEU A 52 10.64 -9.51 -1.66
CA LEU A 52 11.53 -8.40 -1.30
C LEU A 52 12.17 -8.62 0.08
N PHE A 53 11.37 -8.96 1.09
CA PHE A 53 11.87 -9.23 2.44
C PHE A 53 12.86 -10.40 2.49
N LYS A 54 12.65 -11.44 1.66
CA LYS A 54 13.61 -12.56 1.54
C LYS A 54 14.93 -12.15 0.91
N ASN A 55 14.90 -11.15 0.03
CA ASN A 55 16.10 -10.59 -0.60
C ASN A 55 16.81 -9.56 0.30
N GLY A 56 16.28 -9.30 1.50
CA GLY A 56 16.83 -8.34 2.46
C GLY A 56 16.40 -6.89 2.21
N ASP A 57 15.46 -6.67 1.31
CA ASP A 57 14.84 -5.35 1.11
C ASP A 57 13.66 -5.20 2.06
N PHE A 58 13.79 -4.32 3.04
CA PHE A 58 12.78 -4.05 4.07
C PHE A 58 12.20 -2.64 3.98
N ASP A 59 12.48 -1.92 2.87
CA ASP A 59 11.92 -0.61 2.65
C ASP A 59 10.42 -0.74 2.35
N VAL A 60 9.57 -0.29 3.27
CA VAL A 60 8.11 -0.35 3.15
C VAL A 60 7.54 0.85 2.40
N GLU A 61 8.39 1.83 2.08
CA GLU A 61 8.00 2.95 1.24
C GLU A 61 7.70 2.46 -0.17
N ASP A 62 6.76 3.15 -0.83
CA ASP A 62 6.76 3.09 -2.28
C ASP A 62 8.03 3.81 -2.71
N GLN A 63 9.02 3.02 -3.15
CA GLN A 63 10.10 3.56 -3.96
C GLN A 63 9.41 4.23 -5.13
N HIS A 64 9.24 5.55 -5.03
CA HIS A 64 8.67 6.38 -6.07
C HIS A 64 9.42 5.99 -7.33
N GLY A 65 8.74 5.27 -8.22
CA GLY A 65 9.39 4.62 -9.34
C GLY A 65 10.30 5.63 -10.01
N GLY A 66 11.61 5.36 -9.99
CA GLY A 66 12.63 6.14 -10.68
C GLY A 66 12.49 6.01 -12.19
N GLY A 67 11.32 6.36 -12.72
CA GLY A 67 10.87 6.08 -14.07
C GLY A 67 9.65 6.89 -14.51
N ARG A 68 9.33 8.00 -13.85
CA ARG A 68 8.73 9.25 -14.39
C ARG A 68 8.14 10.03 -13.22
N GLU A 69 8.92 10.99 -12.76
CA GLU A 69 8.40 12.15 -12.04
C GLU A 69 7.40 12.84 -12.97
N LYS A 70 6.11 12.63 -12.75
CA LYS A 70 5.10 13.59 -13.20
C LYS A 70 4.91 14.52 -12.02
N VAL A 71 5.71 15.59 -11.99
CA VAL A 71 5.35 16.81 -11.28
C VAL A 71 4.02 17.26 -11.91
N PHE A 72 2.90 16.93 -11.27
CA PHE A 72 1.70 17.74 -11.45
C PHE A 72 1.88 18.88 -10.46
N GLU A 73 2.31 20.03 -10.98
CA GLU A 73 2.20 21.29 -10.26
C GLU A 73 0.72 21.48 -9.89
N ASP A 74 0.45 21.68 -8.60
CA ASP A 74 -0.87 22.03 -8.04
C ASP A 74 -1.51 23.27 -8.71
N ALA A 75 -0.78 23.98 -9.57
CA ALA A 75 -1.26 25.12 -10.33
C ALA A 75 -2.29 24.75 -11.42
N ASP A 76 -2.37 23.50 -11.88
CA ASP A 76 -3.30 23.11 -12.96
C ASP A 76 -4.67 22.60 -12.46
N LEU A 77 -4.83 22.35 -11.15
CA LEU A 77 -6.12 21.86 -10.61
C LEU A 77 -7.14 22.98 -10.36
N GLU A 78 -6.67 24.21 -10.08
CA GLU A 78 -7.53 25.39 -9.86
C GLU A 78 -8.24 25.85 -11.15
N ALA A 79 -7.70 25.55 -12.34
CA ALA A 79 -8.31 25.97 -13.61
C ALA A 79 -9.54 25.15 -14.03
N LEU A 80 -9.75 23.96 -13.46
CA LEU A 80 -10.88 23.08 -13.80
C LEU A 80 -12.11 23.26 -12.90
N LEU A 81 -11.97 23.93 -11.75
CA LEU A 81 -13.08 24.13 -10.81
C LEU A 81 -13.88 25.41 -11.08
N ASP A 82 -13.33 26.38 -11.83
CA ASP A 82 -14.02 27.63 -12.17
C ASP A 82 -14.99 27.52 -13.36
N GLN A 83 -14.98 26.41 -14.11
CA GLN A 83 -15.80 26.27 -15.33
C GLN A 83 -17.17 25.59 -15.14
N ASP A 84 -17.50 25.09 -13.94
CA ASP A 84 -18.82 24.47 -13.67
C ASP A 84 -19.70 25.32 -12.75
N SER A 85 -19.42 26.64 -12.64
CA SER A 85 -20.39 27.60 -12.11
C SER A 85 -20.97 28.47 -13.23
N CYS A 86 -21.94 27.90 -13.95
CA CYS A 86 -22.92 28.63 -14.75
C CYS A 86 -24.28 27.92 -14.68
#